data_AF-A0A151KYI0-F1
#
_entry.id   AF-A0A151KYI0-F1
#
_cell.length_a   1.000
_cell.length_b   1.000
_cell.length_c   1.000
_cell.angle_alpha   90.00
_cell.angle_beta   90.00
_cell.angle_gamma   90.00
#
_symmetry.space_group_name_H-M   'P 1'
#
loop_
_entity.id
_entity.type
_entity.pdbx_description
1 polymer ?
#
loop_
_entity_poly.entity_id
_entity_poly.type
_entity_poly.pdbx_seq_one_letter_code
_entity_poly.pdbx_strand_id
1 'polypeptide(L)'
;MSAVIKTVTPFVIEEVLMEALQTVGADPQKVTSNEAVQRNRLQVGDILTNRSDYNGRQLFRFERDRWVMMHDSDEYAGRTVDRFSEKSYIKVSRFLTYVSGAYESAYEKHLEKLAEQERICLEEERKARVETTRQKAIAKAKAQGYSVKETTNSKGQIQLVLTRMV
;
A
#
# COMPACT_ATOMS: atom_id res chain seq x y z
N MET A 1 5.51 25.01 -20.43
CA MET A 1 4.11 24.86 -19.96
C MET A 1 3.93 23.40 -19.52
N SER A 2 3.22 23.11 -18.43
CA SER A 2 3.00 21.72 -17.96
C SER A 2 1.66 21.19 -18.45
N ALA A 3 1.65 20.05 -19.15
CA ALA A 3 0.41 19.41 -19.60
C ALA A 3 -0.15 18.49 -18.50
N VAL A 4 -1.43 18.63 -18.18
CA VAL A 4 -2.14 17.73 -17.27
C VAL A 4 -2.77 16.62 -18.09
N ILE A 5 -2.14 15.45 -18.12
CA ILE A 5 -2.73 14.27 -18.76
C ILE A 5 -3.79 13.70 -17.81
N LYS A 6 -5.03 13.65 -18.28
CA LYS A 6 -6.15 13.04 -17.55
C LYS A 6 -6.05 11.52 -17.68
N THR A 7 -5.55 10.84 -16.65
CA THR A 7 -5.73 9.39 -16.52
C THR A 7 -7.16 9.09 -16.09
N VAL A 8 -7.70 7.94 -16.50
CA VAL A 8 -9.06 7.50 -16.13
C VAL A 8 -9.16 7.26 -14.62
N THR A 9 -8.07 6.75 -14.03
CA THR A 9 -7.94 6.50 -12.60
C THR A 9 -6.92 7.49 -12.02
N PRO A 10 -7.30 8.37 -11.07
CA PRO A 10 -6.34 9.26 -10.44
C PRO A 10 -5.35 8.45 -9.60
N PHE A 11 -4.07 8.75 -9.72
CA PHE A 11 -3.05 8.19 -8.85
C PHE A 11 -3.19 8.82 -7.46
N VAL A 12 -3.72 8.10 -6.48
CA VAL A 12 -3.99 8.64 -5.14
C VAL A 12 -3.10 7.98 -4.08
N ILE A 13 -2.91 6.67 -4.18
CA ILE A 13 -2.21 5.88 -3.17
C ILE A 13 -0.73 5.79 -3.57
N GLU A 14 0.15 6.26 -2.69
CA GLU A 14 1.60 6.26 -2.90
C GLU A 14 2.14 4.86 -3.15
N GLU A 15 1.81 3.90 -2.29
CA GLU A 15 2.34 2.52 -2.36
C GLU A 15 1.95 1.83 -3.67
N VAL A 16 0.71 2.00 -4.10
CA VAL A 16 0.19 1.45 -5.37
C VAL A 16 0.88 2.10 -6.55
N LEU A 17 1.14 3.41 -6.50
CA LEU A 17 1.90 4.10 -7.55
C LEU A 17 3.35 3.62 -7.62
N MET A 18 4.01 3.40 -6.48
CA MET A 18 5.36 2.86 -6.42
C MET A 18 5.42 1.45 -7.04
N GLU A 19 4.47 0.57 -6.71
CA GLU A 19 4.38 -0.79 -7.29
C GLU A 19 4.12 -0.72 -8.81
N ALA A 20 3.23 0.17 -9.24
CA ALA A 20 2.93 0.37 -10.66
C ALA A 20 4.16 0.86 -11.44
N LEU A 21 4.89 1.83 -10.90
CA LEU A 21 6.11 2.37 -11.51
C LEU A 21 7.22 1.32 -11.58
N GLN A 22 7.39 0.49 -10.54
CA GLN A 22 8.33 -0.65 -10.59
C GLN A 22 7.94 -1.65 -11.68
N THR A 23 6.65 -1.97 -11.79
CA THR A 23 6.13 -2.89 -12.81
C THR A 23 6.41 -2.40 -14.24
N VAL A 24 6.32 -1.08 -14.46
CA VAL A 24 6.62 -0.45 -15.75
C VAL A 24 8.14 -0.27 -15.98
N GLY A 25 8.98 -0.57 -14.98
CA GLY A 25 10.44 -0.44 -15.07
C GLY A 25 10.95 1.00 -14.92
N ALA A 26 10.18 1.86 -14.24
CA ALA A 26 10.51 3.27 -14.03
C ALA A 26 11.39 3.56 -12.79
N ASP A 27 11.79 2.50 -12.05
CA ASP A 27 12.63 2.53 -10.85
C ASP A 27 12.33 3.71 -9.91
N PRO A 28 11.14 3.73 -9.27
CA PRO A 28 10.72 4.88 -8.48
C PRO A 28 11.54 5.02 -7.21
N GLN A 29 12.01 6.24 -6.94
CA GLN A 29 12.78 6.58 -5.75
C GLN A 29 12.16 7.77 -5.03
N LYS A 30 11.81 7.59 -3.76
CA LYS A 30 11.29 8.68 -2.92
C LYS A 30 12.41 9.64 -2.54
N VAL A 31 12.12 10.94 -2.65
CA VAL A 31 13.04 12.00 -2.24
C VAL A 31 12.97 12.17 -0.72
N THR A 32 14.05 11.79 -0.04
CA THR A 32 14.17 11.87 1.42
C THR A 32 14.95 13.10 1.90
N SER A 33 15.83 13.65 1.06
CA SER A 33 16.67 14.82 1.35
C SER A 33 16.64 15.82 0.19
N ASN A 34 16.83 17.11 0.49
CA ASN A 34 16.85 18.22 -0.49
C ASN A 34 18.13 18.24 -1.38
N GLU A 35 18.79 17.10 -1.56
CA GLU A 35 20.18 17.06 -2.03
C GLU A 35 20.35 17.08 -3.56
N ALA A 36 19.26 17.05 -4.35
CA ALA A 36 19.38 17.08 -5.81
C ALA A 36 19.18 18.49 -6.39
N VAL A 37 20.26 19.08 -6.91
CA VAL A 37 20.24 20.24 -7.80
C VAL A 37 19.68 19.77 -9.15
N GLN A 38 18.36 19.91 -9.34
CA GLN A 38 17.71 19.69 -10.64
C GLN A 38 16.95 20.95 -11.07
N ARG A 39 16.78 21.16 -12.38
CA ARG A 39 16.01 22.30 -12.91
C ARG A 39 14.56 22.28 -12.45
N ASN A 40 14.00 21.08 -12.30
CA ASN A 40 12.76 20.87 -11.55
C ASN A 40 13.07 21.00 -10.06
N ARG A 41 12.55 22.05 -9.41
CA ARG A 41 12.67 22.27 -7.95
C ARG A 41 12.14 21.04 -7.21
N LEU A 42 13.05 20.17 -6.79
CA LEU A 42 12.76 18.95 -6.06
C LEU A 42 12.13 19.30 -4.70
N GLN A 43 11.14 18.54 -4.26
CA GLN A 43 10.56 18.65 -2.93
C GLN A 43 10.68 17.32 -2.20
N VAL A 44 10.87 17.38 -0.88
CA VAL A 44 10.83 16.19 -0.02
C VAL A 44 9.47 15.53 -0.15
N GLY A 45 9.46 14.22 -0.43
CA GLY A 45 8.24 13.45 -0.69
C GLY A 45 7.90 13.28 -2.17
N ASP A 46 8.57 13.95 -3.10
CA ASP A 46 8.42 13.66 -4.52
C ASP A 46 8.91 12.23 -4.84
N ILE A 47 8.33 11.60 -5.87
CA ILE A 47 8.76 10.30 -6.39
C ILE A 47 9.52 10.53 -7.69
N LEU A 48 10.82 10.29 -7.68
CA LEU A 48 11.66 10.34 -8.87
C LEU A 48 11.53 9.07 -9.68
N THR A 49 11.61 9.20 -11.00
CA THR A 49 11.73 8.07 -11.92
C THR A 49 13.10 8.07 -12.57
N ASN A 50 13.50 6.92 -13.14
CA ASN A 50 14.69 6.80 -13.98
C ASN A 50 14.55 7.51 -15.35
N ARG A 51 13.37 8.04 -15.67
CA ARG A 51 13.10 8.78 -16.91
C ARG A 51 13.63 10.19 -16.81
N SER A 52 14.20 10.72 -17.89
CA SER A 52 14.71 12.09 -17.94
C SER A 52 14.30 12.84 -19.19
N ASP A 53 13.99 14.12 -19.03
CA ASP A 53 13.80 15.10 -20.09
C ASP A 53 14.84 16.23 -20.00
N TYR A 54 14.66 17.29 -20.79
CA TYR A 54 15.54 18.45 -20.80
C TYR A 54 15.65 19.17 -19.44
N ASN A 55 14.65 19.01 -18.57
CA ASN A 55 14.60 19.58 -17.21
C ASN A 55 15.09 18.59 -16.14
N GLY A 56 15.61 17.43 -16.57
CA GLY A 56 16.22 16.40 -15.75
C GLY A 56 15.28 15.20 -15.54
N ARG A 57 15.44 14.47 -14.44
CA ARG A 57 14.55 13.35 -14.10
C ARG A 57 13.10 13.80 -13.95
N GLN A 58 12.21 13.04 -14.56
CA GLN A 58 10.77 13.20 -14.42
C GLN A 58 10.37 12.68 -13.03
N LEU A 59 9.44 13.39 -12.39
CA LEU A 59 9.00 13.09 -11.03
C LEU A 59 7.49 13.14 -10.92
N PHE A 60 6.95 12.43 -9.93
CA PHE A 60 5.57 12.59 -9.50
C PHE A 60 5.55 13.42 -8.22
N ARG A 61 4.68 14.43 -8.22
CA ARG A 61 4.40 15.27 -7.07
C ARG A 61 2.98 15.07 -6.60
N PHE A 62 2.80 14.99 -5.29
CA PHE A 62 1.49 14.97 -4.71
C PHE A 62 0.89 16.38 -4.68
N GLU A 63 -0.11 16.63 -5.52
CA GLU A 63 -0.84 17.90 -5.59
C GLU A 63 -2.34 17.66 -5.71
N ARG A 64 -3.15 18.34 -4.89
CA ARG A 64 -4.63 18.26 -4.91
C ARG A 64 -5.13 16.82 -4.79
N ASP A 65 -4.66 16.13 -3.75
CA ASP A 65 -5.04 14.76 -3.39
C ASP A 65 -4.72 13.68 -4.45
N ARG A 66 -3.75 13.97 -5.33
CA ARG A 66 -3.30 13.02 -6.34
C ARG A 66 -1.84 13.24 -6.71
N TRP A 67 -1.20 12.18 -7.18
CA TRP A 67 0.12 12.21 -7.77
C TRP A 67 0.04 12.67 -9.23
N VAL A 68 0.74 13.76 -9.53
CA VAL A 68 0.82 14.36 -10.86
C VAL A 68 2.24 14.25 -11.37
N MET A 69 2.40 13.74 -12.60
CA MET A 69 3.70 13.67 -13.25
C MET A 69 4.14 15.06 -13.72
N MET A 70 5.27 15.52 -13.22
CA MET A 70 5.94 16.74 -13.65
C MET A 70 6.82 16.42 -14.86
N HIS A 71 6.41 16.91 -16.02
CA HIS A 71 7.13 16.74 -17.28
C HIS A 71 7.08 18.02 -18.11
N ASP A 72 8.05 18.20 -19.00
CA ASP A 72 7.97 19.25 -20.02
C ASP A 72 6.97 18.87 -21.12
N SER A 73 6.19 19.84 -21.62
CA SER A 73 5.28 19.62 -22.75
C SER A 73 6.04 19.53 -24.07
N ASP A 74 7.21 20.17 -24.15
CA ASP A 74 8.08 20.11 -25.32
C ASP A 74 8.93 18.84 -25.25
N GLU A 75 8.34 17.71 -25.69
CA GLU A 75 8.93 16.36 -25.67
C GLU A 75 10.18 16.18 -26.60
N TYR A 76 10.87 17.27 -26.97
CA TYR A 76 11.89 17.30 -28.04
C TYR A 76 13.23 16.62 -27.71
N ALA A 77 13.48 16.18 -26.47
CA ALA A 77 14.80 15.65 -26.10
C ALA A 77 14.80 14.70 -24.88
N GLY A 78 13.75 13.90 -24.68
CA GLY A 78 13.75 12.95 -23.56
C GLY A 78 14.67 11.76 -23.81
N ARG A 79 15.54 11.42 -22.84
CA ARG A 79 16.25 10.13 -22.80
C ARG A 79 15.55 9.23 -21.78
N THR A 80 14.98 8.13 -22.24
CA THR A 80 14.63 6.99 -21.39
C THR A 80 15.83 6.05 -21.29
N VAL A 81 16.17 5.64 -20.07
CA VAL A 81 17.00 4.46 -19.84
C VAL A 81 16.02 3.31 -19.67
N ASP A 82 15.66 2.65 -20.77
CA ASP A 82 14.90 1.40 -20.74
C ASP A 82 15.90 0.24 -20.62
N ARG A 83 15.60 -0.75 -19.76
CA ARG A 83 16.40 -1.97 -19.61
C ARG A 83 16.30 -2.89 -20.83
N PHE A 84 15.33 -2.64 -21.72
CA PHE A 84 15.00 -3.51 -22.87
C PHE A 84 15.08 -2.84 -24.25
N SER A 85 15.39 -1.54 -24.35
CA SER A 85 15.46 -0.85 -25.65
C SER A 85 16.64 0.11 -25.70
N GLU A 86 17.54 -0.14 -26.64
CA GLU A 86 18.84 0.51 -26.71
C GLU A 86 18.79 2.00 -27.13
N LYS A 87 17.64 2.58 -27.55
CA LYS A 87 17.54 4.00 -28.01
C LYS A 87 16.12 4.47 -28.43
N SER A 88 15.07 4.32 -27.63
CA SER A 88 13.80 4.99 -27.98
C SER A 88 13.11 5.65 -26.79
N TYR A 89 12.93 6.96 -26.91
CA TYR A 89 12.11 7.76 -26.00
C TYR A 89 10.65 7.32 -26.10
N ILE A 90 10.06 6.90 -24.98
CA ILE A 90 8.62 6.65 -24.88
C ILE A 90 7.94 7.97 -24.51
N LYS A 91 7.01 8.43 -25.35
CA LYS A 91 6.17 9.62 -25.08
C LYS A 91 5.50 9.54 -23.72
N VAL A 92 5.34 10.68 -23.04
CA VAL A 92 4.80 10.71 -21.67
C VAL A 92 3.38 10.17 -21.63
N SER A 93 2.57 10.47 -22.66
CA SER A 93 1.21 9.92 -22.77
C SER A 93 1.17 8.39 -22.77
N ARG A 94 2.01 7.75 -23.59
CA ARG A 94 2.10 6.29 -23.66
C ARG A 94 2.62 5.69 -22.36
N PHE A 95 3.60 6.35 -21.74
CA PHE A 95 4.10 5.95 -20.43
C PHE A 95 2.99 6.00 -19.37
N LEU A 96 2.25 7.10 -19.28
CA LEU A 96 1.14 7.24 -18.34
C LEU A 96 0.01 6.24 -18.59
N THR A 97 -0.24 5.84 -19.84
CA THR A 97 -1.18 4.74 -20.13
C THR A 97 -0.71 3.42 -19.52
N TYR A 98 0.59 3.08 -19.64
CA TYR A 98 1.14 1.87 -19.03
C TYR A 98 1.12 1.93 -17.51
N VAL A 99 1.46 3.08 -16.92
CA VAL A 99 1.38 3.28 -15.48
C VAL A 99 -0.07 3.20 -14.99
N SER A 100 -1.04 3.73 -15.74
CA SER A 100 -2.47 3.63 -15.40
C SER A 100 -2.93 2.18 -15.33
N GLY A 101 -2.61 1.36 -16.34
CA GLY A 101 -2.98 -0.06 -16.34
C GLY A 101 -2.29 -0.85 -15.23
N ALA A 102 -1.00 -0.58 -14.99
CA ALA A 102 -0.28 -1.21 -13.88
C ALA A 102 -0.82 -0.78 -12.50
N TYR A 103 -1.24 0.49 -12.38
CA TYR A 103 -1.83 1.04 -11.17
C TYR A 103 -3.19 0.41 -10.87
N GLU A 104 -4.04 0.22 -11.88
CA GLU A 104 -5.33 -0.46 -11.72
C GLU A 104 -5.14 -1.89 -11.19
N SER A 105 -4.22 -2.65 -11.78
CA SER A 105 -3.92 -4.01 -11.30
C SER A 105 -3.33 -4.03 -9.89
N ALA A 106 -2.44 -3.10 -9.56
CA ALA A 106 -1.87 -3.00 -8.21
C ALA A 106 -2.93 -2.54 -7.19
N TYR A 107 -3.86 -1.69 -7.60
CA TYR A 107 -4.96 -1.21 -6.77
C TYR A 107 -5.93 -2.32 -6.41
N GLU A 108 -6.30 -3.18 -7.36
CA GLU A 108 -7.13 -4.36 -7.10
C GLU A 108 -6.49 -5.27 -6.04
N LYS A 109 -5.19 -5.58 -6.19
CA LYS A 109 -4.43 -6.36 -5.20
C LYS A 109 -4.37 -5.68 -3.83
N HIS A 110 -4.24 -4.35 -3.80
CA HIS A 110 -4.24 -3.60 -2.55
C HIS A 110 -5.59 -3.69 -1.84
N LEU A 111 -6.71 -3.64 -2.57
CA LEU A 111 -8.04 -3.85 -2.00
C LEU A 111 -8.22 -5.27 -1.46
N GLU A 112 -7.72 -6.29 -2.16
CA GLU A 112 -7.75 -7.67 -1.67
C GLU A 112 -6.99 -7.82 -0.35
N LYS A 113 -5.78 -7.26 -0.26
CA LYS A 113 -4.97 -7.27 0.98
C LYS A 113 -5.69 -6.58 2.14
N LEU A 114 -6.33 -5.44 1.90
CA LEU A 114 -7.11 -4.75 2.93
C LEU A 114 -8.28 -5.61 3.43
N ALA A 115 -9.01 -6.25 2.51
CA ALA A 115 -10.12 -7.13 2.87
C ALA A 115 -9.64 -8.34 3.70
N GLU A 116 -8.48 -8.92 3.37
CA GLU A 116 -7.88 -10.00 4.17
C GLU A 116 -7.50 -9.55 5.57
N GLN A 117 -6.87 -8.39 5.70
CA GLN A 117 -6.50 -7.81 7.00
C GLN A 117 -7.73 -7.55 7.87
N GLU A 118 -8.79 -6.99 7.30
CA GLU A 118 -10.05 -6.79 8.03
C GLU A 118 -10.64 -8.11 8.53
N ARG A 119 -10.60 -9.17 7.72
CA ARG A 119 -11.07 -10.50 8.14
C ARG A 119 -10.27 -11.05 9.31
N ILE A 120 -8.95 -10.90 9.31
CA ILE A 120 -8.08 -11.34 10.40
C ILE A 120 -8.40 -10.57 11.68
N CYS A 121 -8.51 -9.25 11.61
CA CYS A 121 -8.85 -8.42 12.77
C CYS A 121 -10.21 -8.81 13.38
N LEU A 122 -11.23 -9.09 12.54
CA LEU A 122 -12.53 -9.56 13.01
C LEU A 122 -12.47 -10.94 13.68
N GLU A 123 -11.63 -11.86 13.18
CA GLU A 123 -11.41 -13.16 13.81
C GLU A 123 -10.68 -13.05 15.14
N GLU A 124 -9.68 -12.18 15.24
CA GLU A 124 -8.96 -11.90 16.48
C GLU A 124 -9.88 -11.27 17.52
N GLU A 125 -10.72 -10.31 17.13
CA GLU A 125 -11.71 -9.71 18.03
C GLU A 125 -12.70 -10.76 18.56
N ARG A 126 -13.15 -11.68 17.69
CA ARG A 126 -14.00 -12.81 18.11
C ARG A 126 -13.29 -13.71 19.12
N LYS A 127 -12.02 -14.05 18.89
CA LYS A 127 -11.21 -14.85 19.83
C LYS A 127 -11.05 -14.13 21.17
N ALA A 128 -10.73 -12.83 21.16
CA ALA A 128 -10.59 -12.03 22.36
C ALA A 128 -11.90 -11.91 23.17
N ARG A 129 -13.06 -11.78 22.50
CA ARG A 129 -14.37 -11.81 23.17
C ARG A 129 -14.66 -13.15 23.83
N VAL A 130 -14.31 -14.26 23.17
CA VAL A 130 -14.46 -15.60 23.75
C VAL A 130 -13.53 -15.79 24.95
N GLU A 131 -12.27 -15.38 24.85
CA GLU A 131 -11.29 -15.48 25.93
C GLU A 131 -11.65 -14.60 27.13
N THR A 132 -12.08 -13.36 26.92
CA THR A 132 -12.55 -12.49 28.01
C THR A 132 -13.77 -13.07 28.70
N THR A 133 -14.71 -13.65 27.94
CA THR A 133 -15.89 -14.34 28.52
C THR A 133 -15.48 -15.56 29.32
N ARG A 134 -14.53 -16.38 28.81
CA ARG A 134 -13.95 -17.53 29.51
C ARG A 134 -13.27 -17.10 30.81
N GLN A 135 -12.42 -16.09 30.78
CA GLN A 135 -11.72 -15.57 31.96
C GLN A 135 -12.71 -15.04 33.00
N LYS A 136 -13.73 -14.28 32.59
CA LYS A 136 -14.80 -13.80 33.49
C LYS A 136 -15.54 -14.96 34.16
N ALA A 137 -15.87 -16.01 33.41
CA ALA A 137 -16.55 -17.19 33.95
C ALA A 137 -15.68 -17.93 34.99
N ILE A 138 -14.38 -18.12 34.70
CA ILE A 138 -13.43 -18.76 35.62
C ILE A 138 -13.24 -17.91 36.88
N ALA A 139 -13.08 -16.60 36.74
CA ALA A 139 -12.92 -15.68 37.86
C ALA A 139 -14.14 -15.70 38.78
N LYS A 140 -15.35 -15.66 38.20
CA LYS A 140 -16.61 -15.74 38.95
C LYS A 140 -16.75 -17.08 39.70
N ALA A 141 -16.38 -18.19 39.07
CA ALA A 141 -16.42 -19.51 39.70
C ALA A 141 -15.41 -19.65 40.86
N LYS A 142 -14.17 -19.16 40.67
CA LYS A 142 -13.16 -19.13 41.74
C LYS A 142 -13.60 -18.26 42.92
N ALA A 143 -14.19 -17.09 42.65
CA ALA A 143 -14.72 -16.21 43.70
C ALA A 143 -15.85 -16.85 44.51
N GLN A 144 -16.60 -17.78 43.91
CA GLN A 144 -17.65 -18.57 44.56
C GLN A 144 -17.12 -19.83 45.28
N GLY A 145 -15.80 -20.05 45.32
CA GLY A 145 -15.17 -21.19 46.00
C GLY A 145 -15.12 -22.48 45.17
N TYR A 146 -15.34 -22.41 43.86
CA TYR A 146 -15.21 -23.56 42.96
C TYR A 146 -13.80 -23.65 42.35
N SER A 147 -13.26 -24.86 42.30
CA SER A 147 -12.12 -25.21 41.44
C SER A 147 -12.62 -25.41 40.01
N VAL A 148 -11.89 -24.87 39.02
CA VAL A 148 -12.27 -24.93 37.61
C VAL A 148 -11.25 -25.78 36.87
N LYS A 149 -11.71 -26.87 36.24
CA LYS A 149 -10.94 -27.64 35.26
C LYS A 149 -11.47 -27.35 33.87
N GLU A 150 -10.55 -27.13 32.94
CA GLU A 150 -10.87 -26.87 31.55
C GLU A 150 -10.71 -28.17 30.76
N THR A 151 -11.74 -28.55 30.01
CA THR A 151 -11.70 -29.69 29.09
C THR A 151 -12.23 -29.26 27.72
N THR A 152 -11.77 -29.93 26.67
CA THR A 152 -12.30 -29.73 25.31
C THR A 152 -13.19 -30.91 24.95
N ASN A 153 -14.43 -30.64 24.55
CA ASN A 153 -15.35 -31.69 24.14
C ASN A 153 -14.98 -32.24 22.75
N SER A 154 -15.48 -33.42 22.37
CA SER A 154 -15.30 -34.06 21.06
C SER A 154 -15.76 -33.22 19.86
N LYS A 155 -16.57 -32.18 20.12
CA LYS A 155 -17.03 -31.18 19.13
C LYS A 155 -16.15 -29.91 19.06
N GLY A 156 -15.00 -29.88 19.76
CA GLY A 156 -14.08 -28.73 19.77
C GLY A 156 -14.50 -27.54 20.63
N GLN A 157 -15.53 -27.70 21.47
CA GLN A 157 -16.03 -26.65 22.37
C GLN A 157 -15.27 -26.66 23.71
N ILE A 158 -15.02 -25.48 24.28
CA ILE A 158 -14.43 -25.31 25.61
C ILE A 158 -15.49 -25.61 26.67
N GLN A 159 -15.24 -26.62 27.50
CA GLN A 159 -16.09 -27.01 28.62
C GLN A 159 -15.37 -26.68 29.94
N LEU A 160 -16.05 -25.95 30.83
CA LEU A 160 -15.56 -25.65 32.17
C LEU A 160 -16.25 -26.57 33.16
N VAL A 161 -15.49 -27.46 33.80
CA VAL A 161 -15.97 -28.35 34.86
C VAL A 161 -15.69 -27.68 36.21
N LEU A 162 -16.76 -27.39 36.95
CA LEU A 162 -16.71 -26.76 38.26
C LEU A 162 -16.79 -27.82 39.36
N THR A 163 -15.81 -27.87 40.25
CA THR A 163 -15.86 -28.71 41.46
C THR A 163 -15.81 -27.83 42.70
N ARG A 164 -16.77 -27.97 43.60
CA ARG A 164 -16.83 -27.17 44.84
C ARG A 164 -15.68 -27.60 45.75
N MET A 165 -14.83 -26.66 46.17
CA MET A 165 -13.88 -26.96 47.25
C MET A 165 -14.67 -27.00 48.56
N VAL A 166 -14.60 -28.13 49.26
CA VAL A 166 -15.13 -28.32 50.62
C VAL A 166 -14.04 -27.93 51.61
#